data_AF-H3BFI1-F1
#
_entry.id   AF-H3BFI1-F1
#
_cell.length_a   1.000
_cell.length_b   1.000
_cell.length_c   1.000
_cell.angle_alpha   90.00
_cell.angle_beta   90.00
_cell.angle_gamma   90.00
#
_symmetry.space_group_name_H-M   'P 1'
#
loop_
_entity.id
_entity.type
_entity.pdbx_description
1 polymer ?
#
loop_
_entity_poly.entity_id
_entity_poly.type
_entity_poly.pdbx_seq_one_letter_code
_entity_poly.pdbx_strand_id
1 'polypeptide(L)'
;FSMGIQRAFLVFLLLDSISWTLSLSTCKTFDMDMAKRKRIEAIRGQILSKLKLSKAPEEESDEVVVPEVVMSLYNSTRDMVEELTREQDQIETAEEEYYAKEVTKFEIIPQNQYHHQSRKTPRGITEKNFLFNVSQIRGNISDEGLLHRAELRILRESNPSASLTTQRVELYQILTRFAELKDQRYLESRVVNPRDAAEWISFDVTESVKQWINSKEASHGFQLKAHCPCGASVSFSDLSVPIFLFQGLDTKRGDLELFSMKNQKLPHLLIMSTPAERAEHLHSSKRKRDVDTTYCFENVEKNCCVRPLYIDFRKDLGWKWIHEPKGYSANFCMGPCPYIWSMDTQYSKVLALYNQHNPDASAAPCCVPQVLEPLPILYYVGRQAKVEQLSNMVVKSCKCS
;
A
#
# COMPACT_ATOMS: atom_id res chain seq x y z
N PHE A 1 72.70 -34.94 -29.01
CA PHE A 1 72.39 -33.72 -28.24
C PHE A 1 71.25 -32.86 -28.80
N SER A 2 70.84 -32.99 -30.07
CA SER A 2 69.82 -32.09 -30.66
C SER A 2 68.34 -32.47 -30.40
N MET A 3 68.01 -33.75 -30.14
CA MET A 3 66.60 -34.20 -30.09
C MET A 3 65.96 -34.16 -28.68
N GLY A 4 66.76 -34.02 -27.61
CA GLY A 4 66.28 -33.92 -26.23
C GLY A 4 65.85 -32.50 -25.84
N ILE A 5 66.52 -31.49 -26.39
CA ILE A 5 66.27 -30.06 -26.07
C ILE A 5 64.93 -29.61 -26.67
N GLN A 6 64.58 -30.10 -27.87
CA GLN A 6 63.34 -29.73 -28.54
C GLN A 6 62.09 -30.33 -27.87
N ARG A 7 62.22 -31.53 -27.28
CA ARG A 7 61.16 -32.14 -26.44
C ARG A 7 61.03 -31.44 -25.09
N ALA A 8 62.14 -31.02 -24.48
CA ALA A 8 62.11 -30.26 -23.23
C ALA A 8 61.47 -28.87 -23.43
N PHE A 9 61.74 -28.20 -24.56
CA PHE A 9 61.15 -26.90 -24.90
C PHE A 9 59.64 -27.00 -25.18
N LEU A 10 59.19 -28.07 -25.85
CA LEU A 10 57.77 -28.32 -26.09
C LEU A 10 57.02 -28.66 -24.78
N VAL A 11 57.64 -29.40 -23.86
CA VAL A 11 57.08 -29.67 -22.54
C VAL A 11 57.02 -28.40 -21.68
N PHE A 12 58.03 -27.53 -21.75
CA PHE A 12 58.01 -26.23 -21.06
C PHE A 12 56.93 -25.29 -21.63
N LEU A 13 56.77 -25.21 -22.95
CA LEU A 13 55.72 -24.41 -23.59
C LEU A 13 54.30 -24.97 -23.32
N LEU A 14 54.17 -26.29 -23.16
CA LEU A 14 52.91 -26.92 -22.73
C LEU A 14 52.62 -26.70 -21.22
N LEU A 15 53.65 -26.63 -20.37
CA LEU A 15 53.49 -26.31 -18.94
C LEU A 15 53.21 -24.82 -18.67
N ASP A 16 53.79 -23.92 -19.47
CA ASP A 16 53.46 -22.48 -19.42
C ASP A 16 52.04 -22.20 -19.93
N SER A 17 51.52 -22.98 -20.89
CA SER A 17 50.15 -22.84 -21.38
C SER A 17 49.09 -23.48 -20.46
N ILE A 18 49.47 -24.40 -19.57
CA ILE A 18 48.59 -24.90 -18.49
C ILE A 18 48.49 -23.91 -17.32
N SER A 19 49.44 -22.98 -17.21
CA SER A 19 49.51 -22.01 -16.11
C SER A 19 48.69 -20.73 -16.34
N TRP A 20 48.05 -20.57 -17.50
CA TRP A 20 47.33 -19.35 -17.91
C TRP A 20 45.83 -19.55 -18.19
N THR A 21 45.24 -20.67 -17.76
CA THR A 21 43.78 -20.85 -17.78
C THR A 21 43.25 -21.37 -16.44
N LEU A 22 43.69 -20.79 -15.33
CA LEU A 22 42.82 -20.64 -14.17
C LEU A 22 42.33 -19.21 -14.22
N SER A 23 41.25 -19.01 -14.97
CA SER A 23 40.37 -17.87 -14.82
C SER A 23 40.09 -17.69 -13.33
N LEU A 24 40.71 -16.67 -12.72
CA LEU A 24 40.37 -16.16 -11.41
C LEU A 24 38.93 -15.62 -11.50
N SER A 25 37.95 -16.52 -11.41
CA SER A 25 36.59 -16.14 -11.06
C SER A 25 36.65 -15.72 -9.60
N THR A 26 36.79 -14.41 -9.36
CA THR A 26 36.66 -13.76 -8.05
C THR A 26 35.25 -13.86 -7.47
N CYS A 27 34.33 -14.60 -8.09
CA CYS A 27 33.07 -14.99 -7.49
C CYS A 27 33.32 -16.08 -6.44
N LYS A 28 33.57 -15.67 -5.20
CA LYS A 28 33.37 -16.51 -4.02
C LYS A 28 31.98 -17.14 -4.16
N THR A 29 31.89 -18.46 -4.18
CA THR A 29 30.60 -19.17 -4.19
C THR A 29 29.82 -18.70 -2.97
N PHE A 30 28.75 -17.94 -3.22
CA PHE A 30 27.89 -17.42 -2.19
C PHE A 30 27.13 -18.58 -1.57
N ASP A 31 27.40 -18.88 -0.30
CA ASP A 31 26.70 -19.93 0.44
C ASP A 31 25.25 -19.50 0.68
N MET A 32 24.36 -20.02 -0.17
CA MET A 32 22.93 -19.73 -0.13
C MET A 32 22.29 -20.14 1.20
N ASP A 33 22.79 -21.15 1.89
CA ASP A 33 22.19 -21.63 3.13
C ASP A 33 22.61 -20.75 4.31
N MET A 34 23.85 -20.28 4.32
CA MET A 34 24.26 -19.22 5.24
C MET A 34 23.45 -17.94 5.01
N ALA A 35 23.23 -17.54 3.76
CA ALA A 35 22.43 -16.37 3.42
C ALA A 35 20.96 -16.50 3.83
N LYS A 36 20.35 -17.68 3.64
CA LYS A 36 18.99 -17.97 4.11
C LYS A 36 18.87 -17.89 5.62
N ARG A 37 19.79 -18.52 6.37
CA ARG A 37 19.78 -18.47 7.85
C ARG A 37 19.89 -17.04 8.36
N LYS A 38 20.80 -16.26 7.77
CA LYS A 38 20.96 -14.83 8.01
C LYS A 38 19.67 -14.04 7.75
N ARG A 39 19.00 -14.31 6.63
CA ARG A 39 17.72 -13.66 6.30
C ARG A 39 16.58 -14.06 7.24
N ILE A 40 16.51 -15.31 7.69
CA ILE A 40 15.48 -15.78 8.63
C ILE A 40 15.61 -15.04 9.97
N GLU A 41 16.83 -14.94 10.50
CA GLU A 41 17.08 -14.18 11.73
C GLU A 41 16.75 -12.68 11.57
N ALA A 42 17.07 -12.10 10.40
CA ALA A 42 16.69 -10.73 10.09
C ALA A 42 15.16 -10.54 10.07
N ILE A 43 14.41 -11.47 9.46
CA ILE A 43 12.95 -11.44 9.42
C ILE A 43 12.38 -11.57 10.84
N ARG A 44 12.93 -12.44 11.68
CA ARG A 44 12.51 -12.61 13.08
C ARG A 44 12.57 -11.29 13.84
N GLY A 45 13.71 -10.61 13.78
CA GLY A 45 13.89 -9.31 14.42
C GLY A 45 13.01 -8.22 13.79
N GLN A 46 12.80 -8.26 12.47
CA GLN A 46 11.90 -7.34 11.77
C GLN A 46 10.46 -7.48 12.24
N ILE A 47 9.91 -8.69 12.35
CA ILE A 47 8.53 -8.93 12.81
C ILE A 47 8.34 -8.41 14.24
N LEU A 48 9.22 -8.81 15.16
CA LEU A 48 9.17 -8.34 16.56
C LEU A 48 9.26 -6.82 16.64
N SER A 49 10.12 -6.22 15.82
CA SER A 49 10.27 -4.77 15.73
C SER A 49 9.00 -4.07 15.23
N LYS A 50 8.37 -4.58 14.17
CA LYS A 50 7.11 -4.05 13.62
C LYS A 50 5.96 -4.17 14.62
N LEU A 51 5.95 -5.23 15.43
CA LEU A 51 4.97 -5.46 16.50
C LEU A 51 5.29 -4.73 17.81
N LYS A 52 6.47 -4.09 17.92
CA LYS A 52 7.01 -3.51 19.17
C LYS A 52 7.14 -4.52 20.32
N LEU A 53 7.44 -5.78 20.00
CA LEU A 53 7.69 -6.83 20.98
C LEU A 53 9.20 -7.01 21.19
N SER A 54 9.63 -7.10 22.44
CA SER A 54 11.05 -7.39 22.78
C SER A 54 11.38 -8.88 22.66
N LYS A 55 10.41 -9.75 22.93
CA LYS A 55 10.48 -11.20 22.76
C LYS A 55 9.16 -11.71 22.18
N ALA A 56 9.19 -12.90 21.58
CA ALA A 56 7.96 -13.58 21.21
C ALA A 56 7.07 -13.81 22.45
N PRO A 57 5.75 -13.64 22.34
CA PRO A 57 4.81 -13.99 23.42
C PRO A 57 4.94 -15.48 23.79
N GLU A 58 4.60 -15.82 25.03
CA GLU A 58 4.62 -17.20 25.51
C GLU A 58 3.39 -17.95 24.96
N GLU A 59 3.61 -19.15 24.42
CA GLU A 59 2.55 -20.00 23.87
C GLU A 59 1.89 -20.78 25.02
N GLU A 60 0.59 -20.59 25.25
CA GLU A 60 -0.13 -21.25 26.34
C GLU A 60 -0.64 -22.67 25.96
N SER A 61 -0.73 -23.02 24.67
CA SER A 61 -1.16 -24.35 24.21
C SER A 61 -0.87 -24.63 22.71
N ASP A 62 -0.61 -25.88 22.34
CA ASP A 62 -0.37 -26.31 20.94
C ASP A 62 -1.63 -26.36 20.04
N GLU A 63 -2.84 -26.34 20.62
CA GLU A 63 -4.11 -26.40 19.87
C GLU A 63 -4.97 -25.14 20.11
N VAL A 64 -4.66 -24.06 19.40
CA VAL A 64 -5.46 -22.82 19.44
C VAL A 64 -6.50 -22.82 18.33
N VAL A 65 -7.78 -22.98 18.68
CA VAL A 65 -8.89 -22.79 17.74
C VAL A 65 -9.15 -21.29 17.59
N VAL A 66 -8.82 -20.74 16.41
CA VAL A 66 -9.05 -19.32 16.11
C VAL A 66 -10.56 -19.06 15.92
N PRO A 67 -11.15 -18.05 16.61
CA PRO A 67 -12.56 -17.71 16.44
C PRO A 67 -12.91 -17.35 14.99
N GLU A 68 -14.10 -17.75 14.53
CA GLU A 68 -14.57 -17.51 13.15
C GLU A 68 -14.58 -16.01 12.78
N VAL A 69 -14.92 -15.14 13.74
CA VAL A 69 -14.91 -13.68 13.56
C VAL A 69 -13.51 -13.17 13.20
N VAL A 70 -12.47 -13.70 13.86
CA VAL A 70 -11.07 -13.34 13.62
C VAL A 70 -10.61 -13.90 12.27
N MET A 71 -10.99 -15.13 11.95
CA MET A 71 -10.71 -15.72 10.63
C MET A 71 -11.41 -14.95 9.49
N SER A 72 -12.63 -14.45 9.70
CA SER A 72 -13.32 -13.59 8.73
C SER A 72 -12.57 -12.28 8.52
N LEU A 73 -12.07 -11.64 9.59
CA LEU A 73 -11.28 -10.42 9.50
C LEU A 73 -9.98 -10.68 8.73
N TYR A 74 -9.26 -11.77 9.05
CA TYR A 74 -8.03 -12.17 8.37
C TYR A 74 -8.26 -12.39 6.87
N ASN A 75 -9.29 -13.14 6.50
CA ASN A 75 -9.62 -13.38 5.09
C ASN A 75 -9.95 -12.07 4.35
N SER A 76 -10.78 -11.19 4.93
CA SER A 76 -11.06 -9.87 4.34
C SER A 76 -9.79 -9.02 4.17
N THR A 77 -8.85 -9.13 5.10
CA THR A 77 -7.59 -8.38 5.07
C THR A 77 -6.65 -8.93 3.99
N ARG A 78 -6.55 -10.25 3.86
CA ARG A 78 -5.76 -10.89 2.81
C ARG A 78 -6.30 -10.52 1.42
N ASP A 79 -7.61 -10.62 1.22
CA ASP A 79 -8.25 -10.29 -0.05
C ASP A 79 -8.02 -8.81 -0.44
N MET A 80 -8.03 -7.88 0.53
CA MET A 80 -7.67 -6.47 0.33
C MET A 80 -6.21 -6.30 -0.10
N VAL A 81 -5.26 -6.93 0.58
CA VAL A 81 -3.83 -6.82 0.27
C VAL A 81 -3.53 -7.36 -1.14
N GLU A 82 -4.19 -8.45 -1.55
CA GLU A 82 -4.08 -9.00 -2.91
C GLU A 82 -4.67 -8.07 -3.99
N GLU A 83 -5.69 -7.27 -3.66
CA GLU A 83 -6.25 -6.25 -4.55
C GLU A 83 -5.29 -5.06 -4.72
N LEU A 84 -4.80 -4.49 -3.61
CA LEU A 84 -3.83 -3.39 -3.62
C LEU A 84 -2.53 -3.74 -4.36
N THR A 85 -2.06 -4.98 -4.21
CA THR A 85 -0.85 -5.46 -4.91
C THR A 85 -1.05 -5.49 -6.44
N ARG A 86 -2.28 -5.74 -6.91
CA ARG A 86 -2.61 -5.79 -8.34
C ARG A 86 -2.77 -4.41 -8.96
N GLU A 87 -3.29 -3.45 -8.20
CA GLU A 87 -3.59 -2.10 -8.71
C GLU A 87 -2.33 -1.22 -8.88
N GLN A 88 -1.14 -1.67 -8.43
CA GLN A 88 0.12 -0.91 -8.51
C GLN A 88 -0.06 0.55 -8.05
N ASP A 89 -0.89 0.78 -7.04
CA ASP A 89 -1.07 2.13 -6.50
C ASP A 89 0.27 2.65 -5.97
N GLN A 90 0.56 3.88 -6.41
CA GLN A 90 1.85 4.53 -6.29
C GLN A 90 2.24 4.71 -4.81
N ILE A 91 3.44 4.21 -4.48
CA ILE A 91 4.33 4.57 -3.36
C ILE A 91 3.66 5.45 -2.28
N GLU A 92 3.02 4.81 -1.30
CA GLU A 92 2.79 5.44 0.00
C GLU A 92 4.14 5.64 0.72
N THR A 93 4.24 6.71 1.53
CA THR A 93 5.49 7.15 2.17
C THR A 93 6.04 6.08 3.13
N ALA A 94 7.31 5.71 2.94
CA ALA A 94 7.96 4.55 3.56
C ALA A 94 8.09 4.58 5.10
N GLU A 95 7.83 5.70 5.76
CA GLU A 95 8.10 5.88 7.20
C GLU A 95 6.85 5.71 8.09
N GLU A 96 5.64 5.99 7.60
CA GLU A 96 4.40 5.76 8.36
C GLU A 96 3.98 4.27 8.39
N GLU A 97 4.52 3.48 7.46
CA GLU A 97 4.16 2.07 7.19
C GLU A 97 4.97 1.05 8.00
N TYR A 98 6.06 1.46 8.69
CA TYR A 98 6.95 0.46 9.26
C TYR A 98 6.27 -0.37 10.36
N TYR A 99 5.56 0.26 11.29
CA TYR A 99 4.88 -0.46 12.36
C TYR A 99 3.65 -1.18 11.85
N ALA A 100 3.38 -2.34 12.45
CA ALA A 100 2.17 -3.10 12.15
C ALA A 100 0.93 -2.24 12.45
N LYS A 101 -0.03 -2.27 11.53
CA LYS A 101 -1.34 -1.65 11.69
C LYS A 101 -2.31 -2.67 12.26
N GLU A 102 -3.12 -2.24 13.21
CA GLU A 102 -4.24 -3.04 13.69
C GLU A 102 -5.40 -2.93 12.70
N VAL A 103 -5.98 -4.07 12.33
CA VAL A 103 -7.10 -4.12 11.40
C VAL A 103 -8.36 -4.43 12.19
N THR A 104 -9.39 -3.62 11.99
CA THR A 104 -10.70 -3.78 12.63
C THR A 104 -11.81 -3.77 11.57
N LYS A 105 -12.84 -4.59 11.78
CA LYS A 105 -13.99 -4.71 10.87
C LYS A 105 -15.25 -4.20 11.55
N PHE A 106 -15.95 -3.26 10.91
CA PHE A 106 -17.22 -2.72 11.37
C PHE A 106 -18.32 -3.02 10.36
N GLU A 107 -19.33 -3.78 10.77
CA GLU A 107 -20.47 -4.12 9.92
C GLU A 107 -21.53 -3.00 9.93
N ILE A 108 -22.35 -2.94 8.89
CA ILE A 108 -23.45 -1.99 8.80
C ILE A 108 -24.52 -2.22 9.89
N ILE A 109 -25.22 -1.14 10.26
CA ILE A 109 -26.42 -1.22 11.09
C ILE A 109 -27.53 -1.93 10.27
N PRO A 110 -28.16 -3.01 10.78
CA PRO A 110 -29.21 -3.73 10.08
C PRO A 110 -30.39 -2.80 9.70
N GLN A 111 -30.94 -2.97 8.50
CA GLN A 111 -31.98 -2.06 7.98
C GLN A 111 -33.24 -1.99 8.85
N ASN A 112 -33.53 -3.05 9.60
CA ASN A 112 -34.69 -3.14 10.50
C ASN A 112 -34.56 -2.22 11.73
N GLN A 113 -33.34 -1.76 12.06
CA GLN A 113 -33.06 -0.87 13.18
C GLN A 113 -32.91 0.60 12.77
N TYR A 114 -33.23 0.96 11.53
CA TYR A 114 -33.44 2.36 11.15
C TYR A 114 -34.69 2.89 11.85
N HIS A 115 -34.58 3.26 13.14
CA HIS A 115 -35.69 3.80 13.91
C HIS A 115 -36.38 4.95 13.16
N HIS A 116 -37.69 4.76 12.95
CA HIS A 116 -38.73 5.72 12.58
C HIS A 116 -38.27 7.03 11.94
N GLN A 117 -38.11 7.04 10.61
CA GLN A 117 -38.57 8.13 9.73
C GLN A 117 -38.22 7.82 8.27
N SER A 118 -39.10 7.07 7.61
CA SER A 118 -39.32 7.32 6.19
C SER A 118 -40.78 7.13 5.89
N ARG A 119 -41.46 8.27 5.77
CA ARG A 119 -42.51 8.40 4.75
C ARG A 119 -41.99 7.72 3.49
N LYS A 120 -42.80 6.81 2.96
CA LYS A 120 -42.58 6.02 1.75
C LYS A 120 -42.24 6.96 0.59
N THR A 121 -40.97 7.32 0.46
CA THR A 121 -40.39 7.58 -0.85
C THR A 121 -40.26 6.21 -1.51
N PRO A 122 -40.52 6.06 -2.82
CA PRO A 122 -40.18 4.84 -3.53
C PRO A 122 -38.65 4.75 -3.48
N ARG A 123 -38.10 4.12 -2.43
CA ARG A 123 -36.66 3.93 -2.23
C ARG A 123 -36.20 3.07 -3.39
N GLY A 124 -35.59 3.74 -4.37
CA GLY A 124 -35.46 3.25 -5.72
C GLY A 124 -34.61 2.00 -5.79
N ILE A 125 -35.00 1.13 -6.71
CA ILE A 125 -34.29 -0.02 -7.32
C ILE A 125 -32.80 0.27 -7.65
N THR A 126 -32.38 1.54 -7.58
CA THR A 126 -31.08 2.10 -7.98
C THR A 126 -30.26 2.72 -6.84
N GLU A 127 -30.75 2.76 -5.60
CA GLU A 127 -30.05 3.40 -4.47
C GLU A 127 -29.96 2.47 -3.24
N LYS A 128 -28.78 2.40 -2.61
CA LYS A 128 -28.53 1.64 -1.37
C LYS A 128 -27.81 2.51 -0.35
N ASN A 129 -28.26 2.46 0.91
CA ASN A 129 -27.65 3.21 2.02
C ASN A 129 -26.95 2.26 3.00
N PHE A 130 -25.77 2.64 3.46
CA PHE A 130 -24.96 1.92 4.43
C PHE A 130 -24.72 2.83 5.62
N LEU A 131 -25.33 2.55 6.77
CA LEU A 131 -25.11 3.34 7.99
C LEU A 131 -24.22 2.57 8.96
N PHE A 132 -23.32 3.29 9.62
CA PHE A 132 -22.36 2.77 10.59
C PHE A 132 -22.52 3.47 11.93
N ASN A 133 -22.27 2.73 13.01
CA ASN A 133 -22.21 3.26 14.36
C ASN A 133 -20.83 3.85 14.63
N VAL A 134 -20.71 5.17 14.51
CA VAL A 134 -19.42 5.87 14.64
C VAL A 134 -18.94 5.91 16.09
N SER A 135 -19.83 5.72 17.07
CA SER A 135 -19.41 5.57 18.46
C SER A 135 -18.56 4.33 18.71
N GLN A 136 -18.80 3.22 17.98
CA GLN A 136 -17.93 2.03 18.06
C GLN A 136 -16.56 2.30 17.43
N ILE A 137 -16.53 3.02 16.29
CA ILE A 137 -15.28 3.37 15.61
C ILE A 137 -14.42 4.30 16.49
N ARG A 138 -15.03 5.33 17.10
CA ARG A 138 -14.35 6.24 18.03
C ARG A 138 -13.89 5.56 19.32
N GLY A 139 -14.57 4.50 19.75
CA GLY A 139 -14.12 3.68 20.88
C GLY A 139 -12.79 2.96 20.60
N ASN A 140 -12.56 2.56 19.34
CA ASN A 140 -11.34 1.87 18.93
C ASN A 140 -10.23 2.84 18.46
N ILE A 141 -10.61 4.03 17.96
CA ILE A 141 -9.69 5.02 17.39
C ILE A 141 -9.93 6.36 18.06
N SER A 142 -9.03 6.74 18.96
CA SER A 142 -9.12 7.97 19.76
C SER A 142 -8.79 9.25 18.98
N ASP A 143 -7.95 9.16 17.94
CA ASP A 143 -7.46 10.31 17.16
C ASP A 143 -7.41 9.98 15.65
N GLU A 144 -7.77 10.97 14.83
CA GLU A 144 -7.71 10.90 13.36
C GLU A 144 -6.30 10.59 12.86
N GLY A 145 -5.26 11.11 13.53
CA GLY A 145 -3.86 10.89 13.15
C GLY A 145 -3.41 9.43 13.26
N LEU A 146 -4.18 8.57 13.93
CA LEU A 146 -3.89 7.15 14.06
C LEU A 146 -4.47 6.32 12.91
N LEU A 147 -5.44 6.87 12.18
CA LEU A 147 -6.10 6.22 11.06
C LEU A 147 -5.20 6.24 9.83
N HIS A 148 -4.78 5.06 9.39
CA HIS A 148 -3.92 4.91 8.22
C HIS A 148 -4.74 4.74 6.94
N ARG A 149 -5.68 3.78 6.93
CA ARG A 149 -6.53 3.49 5.77
C ARG A 149 -7.89 2.98 6.21
N ALA A 150 -8.95 3.32 5.48
CA ALA A 150 -10.27 2.75 5.66
C ALA A 150 -10.92 2.43 4.31
N GLU A 151 -11.41 1.19 4.16
CA GLU A 151 -12.06 0.72 2.94
C GLU A 151 -13.49 0.25 3.22
N LEU A 152 -14.42 0.69 2.39
CA LEU A 152 -15.77 0.17 2.35
C LEU A 152 -15.83 -1.02 1.40
N ARG A 153 -16.12 -2.22 1.91
CA ARG A 153 -16.21 -3.45 1.11
C ARG A 153 -17.66 -3.91 0.99
N ILE A 154 -18.10 -4.10 -0.26
CA ILE A 154 -19.47 -4.48 -0.62
C ILE A 154 -19.41 -5.68 -1.56
N LEU A 155 -20.12 -6.76 -1.23
CA LEU A 155 -20.14 -7.97 -2.05
C LEU A 155 -21.27 -7.88 -3.10
N ARG A 156 -20.90 -7.70 -4.36
CA ARG A 156 -21.82 -7.80 -5.51
C ARG A 156 -22.21 -9.26 -5.71
N GLU A 157 -23.50 -9.54 -5.86
CA GLU A 157 -24.02 -10.83 -6.33
C GLU A 157 -24.31 -10.80 -7.84
N SER A 158 -24.22 -11.96 -8.50
CA SER A 158 -24.59 -12.08 -9.92
C SER A 158 -26.09 -11.88 -10.08
N ASN A 159 -26.46 -10.97 -10.98
CA ASN A 159 -27.84 -10.71 -11.35
C ASN A 159 -28.10 -11.14 -12.80
N PRO A 160 -28.58 -12.38 -13.03
CA PRO A 160 -28.86 -12.88 -14.37
C PRO A 160 -29.98 -12.10 -15.08
N SER A 161 -30.87 -11.48 -14.31
CA SER A 161 -32.00 -10.68 -14.81
C SER A 161 -31.61 -9.25 -15.16
N ALA A 162 -30.33 -8.87 -15.03
CA ALA A 162 -29.86 -7.53 -15.38
C ALA A 162 -29.94 -7.29 -16.89
N SER A 163 -30.56 -6.17 -17.28
CA SER A 163 -30.69 -5.75 -18.68
C SER A 163 -29.40 -5.15 -19.25
N LEU A 164 -28.54 -4.59 -18.40
CA LEU A 164 -27.30 -3.91 -18.78
C LEU A 164 -26.09 -4.84 -18.65
N THR A 165 -25.15 -4.74 -19.60
CA THR A 165 -23.88 -5.49 -19.60
C THR A 165 -22.87 -4.88 -18.64
N THR A 166 -22.81 -3.56 -18.58
CA THR A 166 -21.92 -2.78 -17.72
C THR A 166 -22.71 -1.69 -17.02
N GLN A 167 -22.31 -1.33 -15.81
CA GLN A 167 -22.83 -0.16 -15.13
C GLN A 167 -21.76 0.53 -14.29
N ARG A 168 -21.72 1.87 -14.36
CA ARG A 168 -21.09 2.69 -13.34
C ARG A 168 -21.96 2.84 -12.08
N VAL A 169 -21.39 2.51 -10.93
CA VAL A 169 -21.93 2.82 -9.60
C VAL A 169 -21.14 3.98 -8.99
N GLU A 170 -21.82 4.84 -8.25
CA GLU A 170 -21.28 6.07 -7.66
C GLU A 170 -21.51 6.06 -6.16
N LEU A 171 -20.43 6.26 -5.39
CA LEU A 171 -20.46 6.30 -3.94
C LEU A 171 -20.50 7.75 -3.44
N TYR A 172 -21.38 8.00 -2.48
CA TYR A 172 -21.58 9.30 -1.84
C TYR A 172 -21.49 9.18 -0.31
N GLN A 173 -20.92 10.20 0.33
CA GLN A 173 -21.00 10.41 1.78
C GLN A 173 -22.29 11.17 2.11
N ILE A 174 -23.02 10.72 3.13
CA ILE A 174 -24.24 11.37 3.61
C ILE A 174 -23.85 12.44 4.63
N LEU A 175 -24.06 13.73 4.32
CA LEU A 175 -23.66 14.85 5.19
C LEU A 175 -24.77 15.31 6.14
N THR A 176 -26.03 15.33 5.67
CA THR A 176 -27.19 15.72 6.47
C THR A 176 -28.34 14.74 6.30
N ARG A 177 -29.08 14.48 7.38
CA ARG A 177 -30.27 13.62 7.39
C ARG A 177 -31.59 14.37 7.31
N PHE A 178 -31.56 15.70 7.35
CA PHE A 178 -32.78 16.51 7.36
C PHE A 178 -33.39 16.60 5.95
N ALA A 179 -34.69 16.33 5.88
CA ALA A 179 -35.44 16.03 4.66
C ALA A 179 -35.55 17.17 3.63
N GLU A 180 -35.05 18.36 3.96
CA GLU A 180 -35.23 19.58 3.15
C GLU A 180 -34.00 19.90 2.27
N LEU A 181 -32.80 19.43 2.65
CA LEU A 181 -31.56 19.56 1.88
C LEU A 181 -30.80 18.22 1.99
N LYS A 182 -30.95 17.35 0.99
CA LYS A 182 -30.11 16.15 0.86
C LYS A 182 -28.71 16.57 0.43
N ASP A 183 -27.88 16.98 1.39
CA ASP A 183 -26.48 17.28 1.11
C ASP A 183 -25.67 15.97 1.08
N GLN A 184 -25.01 15.73 -0.05
CA GLN A 184 -24.28 14.51 -0.34
C GLN A 184 -22.98 14.86 -1.04
N ARG A 185 -21.88 14.31 -0.55
CA ARG A 185 -20.57 14.49 -1.16
C ARG A 185 -20.22 13.29 -2.01
N TYR A 186 -19.95 13.50 -3.29
CA TYR A 186 -19.42 12.46 -4.17
C TYR A 186 -18.01 12.04 -3.70
N LEU A 187 -17.75 10.73 -3.70
CA LEU A 187 -16.45 10.15 -3.34
C LEU A 187 -15.77 9.54 -4.57
N GLU A 188 -16.31 8.44 -5.07
CA GLU A 188 -15.68 7.62 -6.11
C GLU A 188 -16.75 6.94 -6.97
N SER A 189 -16.39 6.46 -8.16
CA SER A 189 -17.25 5.66 -9.02
C SER A 189 -16.50 4.45 -9.58
N ARG A 190 -17.16 3.30 -9.66
CA ARG A 190 -16.61 2.08 -10.26
C ARG A 190 -17.53 1.51 -11.32
N VAL A 191 -16.95 0.92 -12.36
CA VAL A 191 -17.72 0.21 -13.40
C VAL A 191 -17.76 -1.27 -13.05
N VAL A 192 -18.96 -1.82 -12.97
CA VAL A 192 -19.23 -3.20 -12.59
C VAL A 192 -20.09 -3.87 -13.65
N ASN A 193 -19.88 -5.17 -13.84
CA ASN A 193 -20.69 -5.98 -14.72
C ASN A 193 -21.74 -6.73 -13.89
N PRO A 194 -23.05 -6.48 -14.04
CA PRO A 194 -24.06 -7.08 -13.16
C PRO A 194 -24.15 -8.61 -13.23
N ARG A 195 -23.75 -9.20 -14.36
CA ARG A 195 -23.90 -10.64 -14.64
C ARG A 195 -22.72 -11.48 -14.17
N ASP A 196 -21.59 -10.85 -13.88
CA ASP A 196 -20.38 -11.54 -13.47
C ASP A 196 -20.57 -12.23 -12.12
N ALA A 197 -19.67 -13.17 -11.80
CA ALA A 197 -19.69 -13.89 -10.54
C ALA A 197 -19.60 -12.93 -9.34
N ALA A 198 -19.97 -13.42 -8.16
CA ALA A 198 -19.95 -12.59 -6.96
C ALA A 198 -18.54 -12.07 -6.68
N GLU A 199 -18.42 -10.77 -6.41
CA GLU A 199 -17.14 -10.07 -6.32
C GLU A 199 -17.19 -8.97 -5.27
N TRP A 200 -16.10 -8.83 -4.50
CA TRP A 200 -15.95 -7.72 -3.56
C TRP A 200 -15.57 -6.46 -4.32
N ILE A 201 -16.36 -5.41 -4.13
CA ILE A 201 -16.06 -4.06 -4.58
C ILE A 201 -15.59 -3.28 -3.36
N SER A 202 -14.41 -2.67 -3.47
CA SER A 202 -13.80 -1.82 -2.46
C SER A 202 -13.89 -0.35 -2.87
N PHE A 203 -13.97 0.54 -1.89
CA PHE A 203 -13.87 2.00 -2.07
C PHE A 203 -13.00 2.57 -0.96
N ASP A 204 -12.03 3.42 -1.32
CA ASP A 204 -11.23 4.12 -0.32
C ASP A 204 -12.07 5.25 0.30
N VAL A 205 -12.37 5.10 1.58
CA VAL A 205 -13.17 6.04 2.37
C VAL A 205 -12.38 6.63 3.52
N THR A 206 -11.05 6.56 3.47
CA THR A 206 -10.12 6.99 4.54
C THR A 206 -10.44 8.41 5.00
N GLU A 207 -10.56 9.35 4.07
CA GLU A 207 -10.85 10.76 4.36
C GLU A 207 -12.25 10.97 4.99
N SER A 208 -13.24 10.17 4.60
CA SER A 208 -14.59 10.24 5.19
C SER A 208 -14.59 9.76 6.64
N VAL A 209 -13.89 8.65 6.92
CA VAL A 209 -13.79 8.10 8.28
C VAL A 209 -12.97 9.02 9.19
N LYS A 210 -11.92 9.65 8.67
CA LYS A 210 -11.17 10.70 9.37
C LYS A 210 -12.08 11.82 9.89
N GLN A 211 -12.96 12.34 9.02
CA GLN A 211 -13.95 13.35 9.39
C GLN A 211 -14.97 12.83 10.42
N TRP A 212 -15.36 11.56 10.33
CA TRP A 212 -16.31 10.95 11.28
C TRP A 212 -15.76 10.87 12.71
N ILE A 213 -14.47 10.60 12.87
CA ILE A 213 -13.80 10.54 14.19
C ILE A 213 -13.94 11.89 14.92
N ASN A 214 -13.77 13.00 14.21
CA ASN A 214 -13.91 14.36 14.76
C ASN A 214 -15.36 14.82 14.93
N SER A 215 -16.31 14.10 14.33
CA SER A 215 -17.72 14.48 14.37
C SER A 215 -18.38 14.10 15.70
N LYS A 216 -19.41 14.85 16.10
CA LYS A 216 -20.20 14.57 17.31
C LYS A 216 -21.34 13.59 17.08
N GLU A 217 -21.67 13.28 15.82
CA GLU A 217 -22.80 12.43 15.48
C GLU A 217 -22.50 10.96 15.77
N ALA A 218 -23.50 10.24 16.32
CA ALA A 218 -23.35 8.84 16.68
C ALA A 218 -23.40 7.90 15.47
N SER A 219 -23.90 8.38 14.32
CA SER A 219 -24.06 7.54 13.14
C SER A 219 -23.84 8.34 11.87
N HIS A 220 -23.06 7.77 10.96
CA HIS A 220 -22.80 8.30 9.64
C HIS A 220 -23.06 7.21 8.61
N GLY A 221 -23.01 7.56 7.33
CA GLY A 221 -23.19 6.55 6.31
C GLY A 221 -22.80 6.98 4.91
N PHE A 222 -22.78 5.97 4.05
CA PHE A 222 -22.56 6.12 2.63
C PHE A 222 -23.83 5.76 1.86
N GLN A 223 -23.98 6.34 0.68
CA GLN A 223 -25.02 6.00 -0.27
C GLN A 223 -24.37 5.59 -1.59
N LEU A 224 -24.72 4.40 -2.09
CA LEU A 224 -24.33 3.93 -3.40
C LEU A 224 -25.51 4.13 -4.36
N LYS A 225 -25.24 4.73 -5.51
CA LYS A 225 -26.23 4.96 -6.56
C LYS A 225 -25.76 4.34 -7.87
N ALA A 226 -26.70 3.82 -8.65
CA ALA A 226 -26.46 3.52 -10.05
C ALA A 226 -26.34 4.84 -10.82
N HIS A 227 -25.26 5.02 -11.58
CA HIS A 227 -25.13 6.19 -12.44
C HIS A 227 -26.26 6.19 -13.48
N CYS A 228 -27.00 7.29 -13.56
CA CYS A 228 -27.98 7.52 -14.60
C CYS A 228 -27.42 8.56 -15.59
N PRO A 229 -27.13 8.19 -16.86
CA PRO A 229 -26.68 9.16 -17.85
C PRO A 229 -27.83 10.12 -18.18
N CYS A 230 -27.59 11.41 -17.98
CA CYS A 230 -28.52 12.46 -18.36
C CYS A 230 -28.71 12.45 -19.89
N GLY A 231 -29.88 12.02 -20.35
CA GLY A 231 -30.23 11.99 -21.79
C GLY A 231 -30.86 10.69 -22.28
N ALA A 232 -30.83 9.61 -21.49
CA ALA A 232 -31.60 8.41 -21.79
C ALA A 232 -33.01 8.56 -21.21
N SER A 233 -34.06 8.58 -22.05
CA SER A 233 -35.45 8.49 -21.61
C SER A 233 -35.75 7.05 -21.16
N VAL A 234 -35.05 6.57 -20.14
CA VAL A 234 -35.38 5.28 -19.52
C VAL A 234 -36.51 5.56 -18.54
N SER A 235 -37.72 5.15 -18.91
CA SER A 235 -38.88 5.22 -18.03
C SER A 235 -38.58 4.41 -16.76
N PHE A 236 -38.44 5.12 -15.63
CA PHE A 236 -38.22 4.52 -14.30
C PHE A 236 -39.32 3.52 -13.87
N SER A 237 -40.43 3.45 -14.61
CA SER A 237 -41.54 2.52 -14.42
C SER A 237 -41.27 1.07 -14.86
N ASP A 238 -40.25 0.81 -15.67
CA ASP A 238 -39.98 -0.55 -16.20
C ASP A 238 -38.90 -1.33 -15.43
N LEU A 239 -38.25 -0.70 -14.45
CA LEU A 239 -37.23 -1.31 -13.60
C LEU A 239 -37.85 -2.04 -12.41
N SER A 240 -38.65 -3.08 -12.68
CA SER A 240 -39.13 -4.00 -11.64
C SER A 240 -38.03 -4.92 -11.09
N VAL A 241 -36.85 -4.92 -11.71
CA VAL A 241 -35.70 -5.74 -11.34
C VAL A 241 -34.59 -4.85 -10.74
N PRO A 242 -34.06 -5.15 -9.54
CA PRO A 242 -32.88 -4.47 -8.98
C PRO A 242 -31.74 -4.52 -9.99
N ILE A 243 -31.11 -3.37 -10.28
CA ILE A 243 -30.01 -3.32 -11.26
C ILE A 243 -28.78 -4.07 -10.69
N PHE A 244 -28.59 -4.04 -9.37
CA PHE A 244 -27.54 -4.76 -8.64
C PHE A 244 -28.14 -5.50 -7.46
N LEU A 245 -27.66 -6.72 -7.21
CA LEU A 245 -27.95 -7.48 -6.01
C LEU A 245 -26.72 -7.45 -5.10
N PHE A 246 -26.92 -7.18 -3.82
CA PHE A 246 -25.87 -7.19 -2.81
C PHE A 246 -26.23 -8.14 -1.68
N GLN A 247 -25.28 -9.00 -1.31
CA GLN A 247 -25.50 -9.99 -0.27
C GLN A 247 -25.83 -9.31 1.06
N GLY A 248 -26.95 -9.70 1.69
CA GLY A 248 -27.39 -9.20 2.98
C GLY A 248 -28.11 -7.85 2.98
N LEU A 249 -28.38 -7.26 1.80
CA LEU A 249 -29.16 -6.02 1.66
C LEU A 249 -30.45 -6.15 0.87
N ASP A 250 -30.58 -7.20 0.05
CA ASP A 250 -31.78 -7.48 -0.73
C ASP A 250 -32.61 -8.56 -0.02
N THR A 251 -33.89 -8.25 0.23
CA THR A 251 -34.81 -9.17 0.92
C THR A 251 -35.03 -10.42 0.07
N LYS A 252 -34.56 -11.56 0.55
CA LYS A 252 -34.89 -12.87 -0.02
C LYS A 252 -36.31 -13.24 0.43
N ARG A 253 -37.00 -14.09 -0.34
CA ARG A 253 -38.34 -14.60 0.01
C ARG A 253 -38.31 -15.18 1.44
N GLY A 254 -39.29 -14.84 2.29
CA GLY A 254 -39.26 -15.03 3.75
C GLY A 254 -38.90 -16.44 4.27
N ASP A 255 -39.04 -17.48 3.46
CA ASP A 255 -38.68 -18.86 3.83
C ASP A 255 -37.14 -19.12 3.77
N LEU A 256 -36.38 -18.27 3.06
CA LEU A 256 -34.92 -18.32 2.92
C LEU A 256 -34.18 -17.34 3.87
N GLU A 257 -34.90 -16.44 4.54
CA GLU A 257 -34.31 -15.46 5.47
C GLU A 257 -33.73 -16.14 6.72
N LEU A 258 -34.41 -17.17 7.24
CA LEU A 258 -34.01 -17.84 8.50
C LEU A 258 -32.71 -18.66 8.37
N PHE A 259 -32.46 -19.25 7.20
CA PHE A 259 -31.24 -20.02 6.92
C PHE A 259 -30.06 -19.16 6.48
N SER A 260 -30.31 -17.96 5.95
CA SER A 260 -29.26 -17.10 5.39
C SER A 260 -28.58 -16.19 6.41
N MET A 261 -29.12 -16.03 7.63
CA MET A 261 -28.58 -15.09 8.63
C MET A 261 -27.21 -15.49 9.21
N LYS A 262 -26.86 -16.78 9.26
CA LYS A 262 -25.59 -17.23 9.87
C LYS A 262 -24.34 -17.00 9.00
N ASN A 263 -24.48 -16.92 7.68
CA ASN A 263 -23.36 -16.77 6.72
C ASN A 263 -23.50 -15.54 5.80
N GLN A 264 -24.26 -14.53 6.21
CA GLN A 264 -24.45 -13.32 5.41
C GLN A 264 -23.20 -12.44 5.47
N LYS A 265 -22.52 -12.30 4.33
CA LYS A 265 -21.40 -11.39 4.14
C LYS A 265 -21.93 -9.96 3.97
N LEU A 266 -22.17 -9.28 5.08
CA LEU A 266 -22.66 -7.91 5.09
C LEU A 266 -21.61 -6.92 4.59
N PRO A 267 -22.04 -5.80 3.99
CA PRO A 267 -21.16 -4.65 3.76
C PRO A 267 -20.50 -4.22 5.06
N HIS A 268 -19.20 -3.93 5.00
CA HIS A 268 -18.42 -3.59 6.17
C HIS A 268 -17.33 -2.58 5.84
N LEU A 269 -16.91 -1.85 6.87
CA LEU A 269 -15.69 -1.04 6.86
C LEU A 269 -14.54 -1.87 7.40
N LEU A 270 -13.45 -1.91 6.65
CA LEU A 270 -12.17 -2.44 7.10
C LEU A 270 -11.26 -1.25 7.39
N ILE A 271 -10.86 -1.12 8.65
CA ILE A 271 -10.10 0.04 9.13
C ILE A 271 -8.73 -0.42 9.63
N MET A 272 -7.69 0.20 9.09
CA MET A 272 -6.31 0.02 9.52
C MET A 272 -5.86 1.23 10.34
N SER A 273 -5.56 1.02 11.61
CA SER A 273 -5.13 2.08 12.52
C SER A 273 -3.85 1.71 13.28
N THR A 274 -3.18 2.73 13.81
CA THR A 274 -2.05 2.56 14.72
C THR A 274 -2.57 2.63 16.16
N PRO A 275 -2.45 1.59 16.98
CA PRO A 275 -3.00 1.59 18.33
C PRO A 275 -2.38 2.67 19.21
N ALA A 276 -3.16 3.22 20.14
CA ALA A 276 -2.74 4.32 21.02
C ALA A 276 -1.46 3.97 21.80
N GLU A 277 -1.34 2.75 22.32
CA GLU A 277 -0.14 2.24 23.01
C GLU A 277 1.12 2.32 22.13
N ARG A 278 0.96 2.14 20.80
CA ARG A 278 2.06 2.29 19.84
C ARG A 278 2.27 3.76 19.46
N ALA A 279 1.28 4.62 19.66
CA ALA A 279 1.26 6.01 19.22
C ALA A 279 1.61 7.05 20.29
N GLU A 280 1.58 6.71 21.58
CA GLU A 280 2.01 7.61 22.67
C GLU A 280 3.44 8.15 22.49
N HIS A 281 4.27 7.46 21.70
CA HIS A 281 5.62 7.89 21.33
C HIS A 281 5.75 8.49 19.91
N LEU A 282 4.65 8.56 19.14
CA LEU A 282 4.55 9.27 17.86
C LEU A 282 4.28 10.76 18.04
N HIS A 283 3.90 11.21 19.25
CA HIS A 283 3.62 12.61 19.58
C HIS A 283 4.82 13.57 19.48
N SER A 284 5.99 13.12 19.00
CA SER A 284 6.91 14.03 18.30
C SER A 284 6.40 14.29 16.87
N SER A 285 5.17 14.82 16.78
CA SER A 285 4.53 15.29 15.55
C SER A 285 5.11 16.64 15.13
N LYS A 286 6.44 16.72 15.03
CA LYS A 286 6.99 17.48 13.92
C LYS A 286 7.02 16.47 12.80
N ARG A 287 6.10 16.59 11.82
CA ARG A 287 6.17 15.92 10.51
C ARG A 287 7.65 15.69 10.17
N LYS A 288 8.12 14.47 10.39
CA LYS A 288 9.47 14.09 10.02
C LYS A 288 9.41 14.02 8.52
N ARG A 289 9.95 15.06 7.92
CA ARG A 289 10.01 15.25 6.49
C ARG A 289 10.75 14.04 5.95
N ASP A 290 10.28 13.50 4.84
CA ASP A 290 11.12 12.63 4.01
C ASP A 290 12.53 13.24 3.96
N VAL A 291 13.56 12.37 3.94
CA VAL A 291 14.96 12.75 3.74
C VAL A 291 15.12 13.28 2.31
N ASP A 292 14.48 14.41 2.07
CA ASP A 292 14.28 15.08 0.81
C ASP A 292 15.43 16.05 0.56
N THR A 293 15.49 16.59 -0.65
CA THR A 293 16.50 17.59 -1.01
C THR A 293 16.48 18.79 -0.07
N THR A 294 15.31 19.17 0.45
CA THR A 294 15.14 20.33 1.33
C THR A 294 15.86 20.12 2.67
N TYR A 295 15.62 18.99 3.31
CA TYR A 295 16.21 18.63 4.60
C TYR A 295 17.71 18.33 4.49
N CYS A 296 18.11 17.54 3.48
CA CYS A 296 19.50 17.11 3.33
C CYS A 296 20.45 18.22 2.87
N PHE A 297 19.95 19.25 2.18
CA PHE A 297 20.80 20.35 1.71
C PHE A 297 20.97 21.43 2.78
N GLU A 298 20.00 21.59 3.67
CA GLU A 298 20.09 22.53 4.80
C GLU A 298 20.92 21.98 5.97
N ASN A 299 20.91 20.66 6.18
CA ASN A 299 21.57 20.02 7.33
C ASN A 299 22.76 19.15 6.91
N VAL A 300 23.85 19.21 7.68
CA VAL A 300 24.97 18.27 7.53
C VAL A 300 24.63 16.97 8.24
N GLU A 301 23.71 16.19 7.64
CA GLU A 301 23.40 14.84 8.10
C GLU A 301 24.63 13.95 7.84
N LYS A 302 25.01 13.08 8.79
CA LYS A 302 26.15 12.16 8.60
C LYS A 302 25.71 10.83 8.03
N ASN A 303 24.44 10.48 8.21
CA ASN A 303 23.88 9.23 7.77
C ASN A 303 23.39 9.29 6.30
N CYS A 304 22.79 8.21 5.77
CA CYS A 304 22.15 8.15 4.44
C CYS A 304 21.25 9.35 4.07
N CYS A 305 21.76 10.25 3.23
CA CYS A 305 21.02 11.44 2.77
C CYS A 305 21.26 11.65 1.27
N VAL A 306 20.39 12.43 0.64
CA VAL A 306 20.64 12.98 -0.70
C VAL A 306 21.76 13.99 -0.63
N ARG A 307 22.75 13.89 -1.53
CA ARG A 307 23.83 14.85 -1.68
C ARG A 307 23.71 15.59 -3.00
N PRO A 308 23.91 16.91 -3.00
CA PRO A 308 23.80 17.71 -4.21
C PRO A 308 24.93 17.34 -5.16
N LEU A 309 24.59 17.06 -6.42
CA LEU A 309 25.54 16.86 -7.51
C LEU A 309 24.95 17.43 -8.78
N TYR A 310 25.58 18.49 -9.28
CA TYR A 310 25.27 19.04 -10.60
C TYR A 310 26.25 18.45 -11.61
N ILE A 311 25.70 17.88 -12.69
CA ILE A 311 26.46 17.35 -13.81
C ILE A 311 26.27 18.29 -15.00
N ASP A 312 27.36 18.91 -15.45
CA ASP A 312 27.41 19.64 -16.70
C ASP A 312 27.85 18.67 -17.82
N PHE A 313 27.01 18.53 -18.85
CA PHE A 313 27.26 17.58 -19.92
C PHE A 313 28.58 17.85 -20.64
N ARG A 314 28.98 19.11 -20.80
CA ARG A 314 30.24 19.44 -21.48
C ARG A 314 31.43 19.30 -20.55
N LYS A 315 31.33 19.83 -19.32
CA LYS A 315 32.47 19.90 -18.40
C LYS A 315 32.80 18.53 -17.79
N ASP A 316 31.79 17.80 -17.33
CA ASP A 316 31.98 16.59 -16.53
C ASP A 316 31.93 15.32 -17.40
N LEU A 317 31.15 15.32 -18.49
CA LEU A 317 31.01 14.16 -19.40
C LEU A 317 31.66 14.37 -20.77
N GLY A 318 32.07 15.60 -21.12
CA GLY A 318 32.64 15.90 -22.44
C GLY A 318 31.62 15.82 -23.58
N TRP A 319 30.33 15.75 -23.28
CA TRP A 319 29.26 15.59 -24.25
C TRP A 319 28.80 16.94 -24.82
N LYS A 320 28.89 17.08 -26.14
CA LYS A 320 28.41 18.24 -26.90
C LYS A 320 27.15 17.96 -27.72
N TRP A 321 26.71 16.70 -27.72
CA TRP A 321 25.59 16.23 -28.56
C TRP A 321 24.22 16.44 -27.90
N ILE A 322 24.16 16.50 -26.57
CA ILE A 322 22.97 16.96 -25.84
C ILE A 322 22.93 18.48 -25.92
N HIS A 323 21.86 18.99 -26.54
CA HIS A 323 21.68 20.41 -26.77
C HIS A 323 21.00 21.08 -25.59
N GLU A 324 19.91 20.51 -25.06
CA GLU A 324 19.28 21.00 -23.82
C GLU A 324 18.88 19.82 -22.92
N PRO A 325 18.98 19.96 -21.59
CA PRO A 325 19.63 21.07 -20.88
C PRO A 325 21.16 21.01 -21.00
N LYS A 326 21.89 22.07 -20.61
CA LYS A 326 23.38 22.05 -20.57
C LYS A 326 23.97 21.22 -19.43
N GLY A 327 23.17 21.01 -18.40
CA GLY A 327 23.49 20.18 -17.24
C GLY A 327 22.25 20.03 -16.38
N TYR A 328 22.34 19.21 -15.34
CA TYR A 328 21.23 18.94 -14.44
C TYR A 328 21.73 18.52 -13.05
N SER A 329 20.88 18.70 -12.04
CA SER A 329 21.15 18.24 -10.68
C SER A 329 20.79 16.77 -10.54
N ALA A 330 21.73 15.87 -10.84
CA ALA A 330 21.54 14.43 -10.70
C ALA A 330 21.31 14.03 -9.24
N ASN A 331 22.06 14.65 -8.32
CA ASN A 331 22.18 14.27 -6.92
C ASN A 331 22.57 12.79 -6.75
N PHE A 332 22.89 12.37 -5.54
CA PHE A 332 23.18 10.96 -5.25
C PHE A 332 22.92 10.62 -3.79
N CYS A 333 22.68 9.34 -3.51
CA CYS A 333 22.50 8.84 -2.16
C CYS A 333 23.85 8.47 -1.54
N MET A 334 24.15 9.05 -0.37
CA MET A 334 25.37 8.71 0.35
C MET A 334 25.19 8.85 1.85
N GLY A 335 25.72 7.86 2.55
CA GLY A 335 25.88 7.83 3.99
C GLY A 335 25.73 6.41 4.52
N PRO A 336 26.22 6.15 5.74
CA PRO A 336 25.94 4.89 6.39
C PRO A 336 24.43 4.77 6.59
N CYS A 337 23.93 3.56 6.35
CA CYS A 337 22.65 3.10 6.84
C CYS A 337 22.91 2.28 8.10
N PRO A 338 23.22 2.91 9.26
CA PRO A 338 23.04 2.18 10.48
C PRO A 338 21.55 1.82 10.50
N TYR A 339 21.24 0.62 10.96
CA TYR A 339 19.85 0.27 11.28
C TYR A 339 19.21 1.37 12.18
N ILE A 340 20.04 2.12 12.94
CA ILE A 340 19.75 3.15 13.95
C ILE A 340 19.53 4.54 13.33
N TRP A 341 18.38 4.76 12.69
CA TRP A 341 18.13 6.00 11.93
C TRP A 341 17.17 7.00 12.60
N SER A 342 17.33 7.27 13.90
CA SER A 342 17.06 8.59 14.50
C SER A 342 17.35 8.55 16.00
N MET A 343 18.27 9.40 16.47
CA MET A 343 18.55 9.59 17.89
C MET A 343 17.43 10.32 18.65
N ASP A 344 16.35 10.76 17.98
CA ASP A 344 15.33 11.63 18.60
C ASP A 344 13.93 10.99 18.68
N THR A 345 13.81 9.70 18.35
CA THR A 345 12.56 8.95 18.52
C THR A 345 12.86 7.55 19.06
N GLN A 346 12.00 7.06 19.96
CA GLN A 346 12.09 5.75 20.63
C GLN A 346 12.17 4.53 19.69
N TYR A 347 12.05 4.73 18.37
CA TYR A 347 12.46 3.80 17.31
C TYR A 347 13.90 3.28 17.50
N SER A 348 14.78 4.09 18.09
CA SER A 348 16.13 3.71 18.50
C SER A 348 16.19 2.56 19.51
N LYS A 349 15.17 2.36 20.36
CA LYS A 349 15.12 1.24 21.32
C LYS A 349 14.78 -0.09 20.69
N VAL A 350 13.78 -0.11 19.80
CA VAL A 350 13.34 -1.34 19.09
C VAL A 350 14.46 -1.91 18.23
N LEU A 351 15.32 -1.05 17.73
CA LEU A 351 16.39 -1.44 16.84
C LEU A 351 17.76 -1.56 17.53
N ALA A 352 17.94 -0.94 18.72
CA ALA A 352 18.94 -1.40 19.68
C ALA A 352 18.70 -2.86 20.09
N LEU A 353 17.43 -3.28 20.26
CA LEU A 353 17.09 -4.69 20.47
C LEU A 353 17.46 -5.56 19.26
N TYR A 354 17.20 -5.12 18.02
CA TYR A 354 17.61 -5.84 16.81
C TYR A 354 19.14 -6.03 16.73
N ASN A 355 19.91 -4.97 16.97
CA ASN A 355 21.38 -5.03 17.00
C ASN A 355 21.93 -5.83 18.19
N GLN A 356 21.26 -5.80 19.35
CA GLN A 356 21.61 -6.63 20.50
C GLN A 356 21.39 -8.12 20.20
N HIS A 357 20.39 -8.44 19.37
CA HIS A 357 20.05 -9.81 19.03
C HIS A 357 20.85 -10.38 17.84
N ASN A 358 21.29 -9.59 16.85
CA ASN A 358 22.09 -10.15 15.74
C ASN A 358 22.93 -9.15 14.90
N PRO A 359 24.15 -8.77 15.33
CA PRO A 359 25.04 -7.87 14.57
C PRO A 359 25.56 -8.44 13.24
N ASP A 360 25.73 -9.77 13.15
CA ASP A 360 26.43 -10.45 12.04
C ASP A 360 25.49 -11.08 10.99
N ALA A 361 24.17 -11.09 11.24
CA ALA A 361 23.20 -11.78 10.41
C ALA A 361 22.56 -10.93 9.30
N SER A 362 22.80 -9.62 9.25
CA SER A 362 22.12 -8.79 8.25
C SER A 362 22.99 -8.54 7.02
N ALA A 363 22.41 -8.68 5.83
CA ALA A 363 22.90 -7.91 4.69
C ALA A 363 22.95 -6.44 5.13
N ALA A 364 24.10 -5.79 5.00
CA ALA A 364 24.23 -4.39 5.39
C ALA A 364 23.29 -3.56 4.50
N PRO A 365 22.35 -2.79 5.07
CA PRO A 365 21.40 -2.03 4.29
C PRO A 365 22.16 -0.96 3.51
N CYS A 366 21.76 -0.76 2.27
CA CYS A 366 22.42 0.19 1.38
C CYS A 366 21.62 1.49 1.31
N CYS A 367 22.32 2.62 1.24
CA CYS A 367 21.71 3.92 1.00
C CYS A 367 21.39 4.03 -0.50
N VAL A 368 20.12 3.87 -0.86
CA VAL A 368 19.65 3.81 -2.25
C VAL A 368 18.60 4.88 -2.52
N PRO A 369 18.42 5.31 -3.78
CA PRO A 369 17.37 6.26 -4.13
C PRO A 369 15.97 5.65 -3.92
N GLN A 370 15.06 6.43 -3.36
CA GLN A 370 13.64 6.07 -3.18
C GLN A 370 12.78 6.73 -4.24
N VAL A 371 12.83 8.06 -4.32
CA VAL A 371 12.09 8.84 -5.33
C VAL A 371 13.07 9.36 -6.37
N LEU A 372 12.79 9.06 -7.63
CA LEU A 372 13.58 9.45 -8.79
C LEU A 372 12.70 10.21 -9.77
N GLU A 373 13.21 11.33 -10.27
CA GLU A 373 12.55 12.13 -11.30
C GLU A 373 13.16 11.89 -12.68
N PRO A 374 12.34 11.94 -13.74
CA PRO A 374 12.83 11.84 -15.11
C PRO A 374 13.49 13.15 -15.58
N LEU A 375 14.37 13.05 -16.58
CA LEU A 375 15.04 14.18 -17.22
C LEU A 375 14.69 14.25 -18.71
N PRO A 376 14.01 15.31 -19.19
CA PRO A 376 13.87 15.55 -20.62
C PRO A 376 15.18 16.03 -21.24
N ILE A 377 15.52 15.51 -22.42
CA ILE A 377 16.69 15.91 -23.19
C ILE A 377 16.33 16.23 -24.64
N LEU A 378 17.06 17.16 -25.24
CA LEU A 378 17.01 17.51 -26.66
C LEU A 378 18.35 17.19 -27.30
N TYR A 379 18.33 16.40 -28.37
CA TYR A 379 19.52 16.10 -29.17
C TYR A 379 19.17 15.93 -30.65
N TYR A 380 20.19 15.84 -31.50
CA TYR A 380 20.02 15.63 -32.94
C TYR A 380 20.52 14.26 -33.36
N VAL A 381 19.76 13.58 -34.23
CA VAL A 381 20.21 12.40 -34.98
C VAL A 381 20.25 12.80 -36.46
N GLY A 382 21.46 13.07 -36.97
CA GLY A 382 21.63 13.67 -38.29
C GLY A 382 21.05 15.08 -38.35
N ARG A 383 19.98 15.29 -39.13
CA ARG A 383 19.26 16.57 -39.26
C ARG A 383 17.95 16.63 -38.45
N GLN A 384 17.56 15.53 -37.82
CA GLN A 384 16.30 15.46 -37.07
C GLN A 384 16.55 15.77 -35.59
N ALA A 385 15.84 16.77 -35.07
CA ALA A 385 15.79 17.05 -33.64
C ALA A 385 14.87 16.05 -32.95
N LYS A 386 15.31 15.49 -31.83
CA LYS A 386 14.54 14.58 -30.98
C LYS A 386 14.48 15.10 -29.56
N VAL A 387 13.29 15.05 -28.97
CA VAL A 387 13.05 15.31 -27.56
C VAL A 387 12.62 14.00 -26.93
N GLU A 388 13.40 13.52 -25.96
CA GLU A 388 13.15 12.26 -25.27
C GLU A 388 13.25 12.47 -23.77
N GLN A 389 12.54 11.66 -23.00
CA GLN A 389 12.52 11.72 -21.54
C GLN A 389 13.22 10.48 -20.98
N LEU A 390 14.32 10.71 -20.27
CA LEU A 390 15.07 9.67 -19.59
C LEU A 390 14.44 9.42 -18.21
N SER A 391 13.97 8.21 -17.95
CA SER A 391 13.46 7.82 -16.62
C SER A 391 14.58 7.76 -15.59
N ASN A 392 14.25 8.06 -14.33
CA ASN A 392 15.11 7.79 -13.16
C ASN A 392 16.47 8.49 -13.15
N MET A 393 16.52 9.79 -13.51
CA MET A 393 17.77 10.53 -13.67
C MET A 393 18.10 11.46 -12.49
N VAL A 394 17.10 11.98 -11.78
CA VAL A 394 17.28 12.95 -10.68
C VAL A 394 16.87 12.33 -9.36
N VAL A 395 17.79 12.23 -8.40
CA VAL A 395 17.50 11.71 -7.06
C VAL A 395 16.82 12.80 -6.21
N LYS A 396 15.61 12.51 -5.70
CA LYS A 396 14.85 13.40 -4.81
C LYS A 396 14.87 12.99 -3.35
N SER A 397 14.85 11.70 -3.07
CA SER A 397 14.96 11.17 -1.72
C SER A 397 15.75 9.86 -1.70
N CYS A 398 16.35 9.57 -0.55
CA CYS A 398 17.10 8.34 -0.31
C CYS A 398 16.46 7.55 0.82
N LYS A 399 16.62 6.23 0.78
CA LYS A 399 16.22 5.32 1.86
C LYS A 399 17.31 4.29 2.12
N CYS A 400 17.22 3.66 3.29
CA CYS A 400 17.99 2.47 3.61
C CYS A 400 17.15 1.23 3.27
N SER A 401 17.68 0.35 2.41
CA SER A 401 17.02 -0.91 2.01
C SER A 401 17.96 -2.11 2.03
#